data_AF-A0A382YA13-F1
#
_entry.id   AF-A0A382YA13-F1
#
_cell.length_a   1.000
_cell.length_b   1.000
_cell.length_c   1.000
_cell.angle_alpha   90.00
_cell.angle_beta   90.00
_cell.angle_gamma   90.00
#
_symmetry.space_group_name_H-M   'P 1'
#
loop_
_entity.id
_entity.type
_entity.pdbx_description
1 polymer ?
#
loop_
_entity_poly.entity_id
_entity_poly.type
_entity_poly.pdbx_seq_one_letter_code
_entity_poly.pdbx_strand_id
1 'polypeptide(L)'
;MINILVFLGLLGALEIISRLTFPEFKDNIFSETKTMNINYFDGDFHGYQVRVPNYQYEFREDIPTVLIFGDSITGGYGTAYEDIWWRKLENFLRIKGVDLQIIGIAGYGNNTADALRAIKAVQELSSVEGIKISKIIYQFNFNDILPFSSSDLEATALVNTDLFRKFSKWRSKHLDKSV
;
A
#
# COMPACT_ATOMS: atom_id res chain seq x y z
N MET A 1 20.65 -35.02 8.99
CA MET A 1 19.27 -35.22 9.51
C MET A 1 19.08 -34.54 10.87
N ILE A 2 19.93 -34.79 11.86
CA ILE A 2 19.91 -34.13 13.18
C ILE A 2 19.92 -32.59 13.08
N ASN A 3 20.75 -32.01 12.22
CA ASN A 3 20.83 -30.56 12.05
C ASN A 3 19.51 -29.92 11.57
N ILE A 4 18.71 -30.64 10.77
CA ILE A 4 17.41 -30.15 10.29
C ILE A 4 16.40 -30.14 11.44
N LEU A 5 16.40 -31.18 12.28
CA LEU A 5 15.54 -31.25 13.45
C LEU A 5 15.86 -30.16 14.47
N VAL A 6 17.16 -29.91 14.71
CA VAL A 6 17.61 -28.81 15.58
C VAL A 6 17.21 -27.45 15.02
N PHE A 7 17.36 -27.25 13.71
CA PHE A 7 16.96 -26.02 13.04
C PHE A 7 15.45 -25.76 13.11
N LEU A 8 14.63 -26.79 12.87
CA LEU A 8 13.17 -26.72 13.01
C LEU A 8 12.76 -26.46 14.47
N GLY A 9 13.45 -27.08 15.43
CA GLY A 9 13.24 -26.82 16.86
C GLY A 9 13.54 -25.37 17.25
N LEU A 10 14.66 -24.81 16.77
CA LEU A 10 15.02 -23.41 16.97
C LEU A 10 14.01 -22.45 16.34
N LEU A 11 13.56 -22.71 15.11
CA LEU A 11 12.52 -21.90 14.47
C LEU A 11 11.20 -21.96 15.23
N GLY A 12 10.79 -23.15 15.69
CA GLY A 12 9.58 -23.31 16.49
C GLY A 12 9.67 -22.57 17.83
N ALA A 13 10.82 -22.62 18.51
CA ALA A 13 11.04 -21.88 19.74
C ALA A 13 11.02 -20.36 19.52
N LEU A 14 11.69 -19.87 18.46
CA LEU A 14 11.69 -18.45 18.09
C LEU A 14 10.27 -17.95 17.74
N GLU A 15 9.48 -18.75 17.04
CA GLU A 15 8.09 -18.45 16.71
C GLU A 15 7.24 -18.31 17.99
N ILE A 16 7.34 -19.28 18.91
CA ILE A 16 6.60 -19.25 20.18
C ILE A 16 6.99 -18.03 21.01
N ILE A 17 8.30 -17.78 21.15
CA ILE A 17 8.80 -16.61 21.90
C ILE A 17 8.27 -15.33 21.26
N SER A 18 8.37 -15.19 19.93
CA SER A 18 7.92 -13.99 19.22
C SER A 18 6.42 -13.71 19.43
N ARG A 19 5.57 -14.74 19.41
CA ARG A 19 4.13 -14.61 19.68
C ARG A 19 3.81 -14.18 21.11
N LEU A 20 4.64 -14.60 22.07
CA LEU A 20 4.47 -14.24 23.47
C LEU A 20 5.01 -12.84 23.78
N THR A 21 6.12 -12.44 23.15
CA THR A 21 6.77 -11.15 23.38
C THR A 21 6.13 -10.01 22.60
N PHE A 22 5.55 -10.29 21.44
CA PHE A 22 4.92 -9.29 20.58
C PHE A 22 3.44 -9.62 20.29
N PRO A 23 2.58 -9.60 21.33
CA PRO A 23 1.15 -9.88 21.16
C PRO A 23 0.45 -8.88 20.23
N GLU A 24 1.02 -7.71 20.00
CA GLU A 24 0.54 -6.70 19.03
C GLU A 24 0.60 -7.16 17.58
N PHE A 25 1.41 -8.17 17.25
CA PHE A 25 1.42 -8.78 15.92
C PHE A 25 0.42 -9.94 15.80
N LYS A 26 -0.12 -10.42 16.92
CA LYS A 26 -1.12 -11.50 16.90
C LYS A 26 -2.33 -11.08 16.06
N ASP A 27 -2.71 -11.93 15.10
CA ASP A 27 -3.81 -11.74 14.16
C ASP A 27 -3.58 -10.71 13.04
N ASN A 28 -2.36 -10.20 12.85
CA ASN A 28 -2.02 -9.41 11.67
C ASN A 28 -2.05 -10.29 10.41
N ILE A 29 -3.17 -10.27 9.70
CA ILE A 29 -3.30 -10.99 8.43
C ILE A 29 -2.89 -10.05 7.31
N PHE A 30 -1.85 -10.42 6.58
CA PHE A 30 -1.53 -9.88 5.26
C PHE A 30 -2.14 -10.79 4.20
N SER A 31 -3.09 -10.27 3.45
CA SER A 31 -3.75 -10.95 2.31
C SER A 31 -4.17 -9.90 1.29
N GLU A 32 -4.65 -10.35 0.13
CA GLU A 32 -5.18 -9.45 -0.92
C GLU A 32 -6.30 -8.52 -0.41
N THR A 33 -6.98 -8.89 0.68
CA THR A 33 -8.14 -8.16 1.23
C THR A 33 -7.91 -7.63 2.63
N LYS A 34 -6.73 -7.88 3.23
CA LYS A 34 -6.41 -7.47 4.60
C LYS A 34 -4.95 -7.07 4.75
N THR A 35 -4.70 -5.98 5.46
CA THR A 35 -3.36 -5.59 5.93
C THR A 35 -3.44 -5.29 7.42
N MET A 36 -2.64 -5.97 8.24
CA MET A 36 -2.75 -5.90 9.71
C MET A 36 -4.17 -6.18 10.24
N ASN A 37 -4.86 -7.17 9.65
CA ASN A 37 -6.27 -7.51 9.92
C ASN A 37 -7.31 -6.44 9.53
N ILE A 38 -6.88 -5.33 8.92
CA ILE A 38 -7.75 -4.27 8.47
C ILE A 38 -8.14 -4.51 7.02
N ASN A 39 -9.41 -4.34 6.68
CA ASN A 39 -9.89 -4.52 5.32
C ASN A 39 -9.17 -3.57 4.36
N TYR A 40 -8.70 -4.15 3.25
CA TYR A 40 -7.92 -3.48 2.25
C TYR A 40 -8.64 -3.60 0.90
N PHE A 41 -9.10 -2.47 0.36
CA PHE A 41 -9.75 -2.35 -0.94
C PHE A 41 -9.02 -1.34 -1.82
N ASP A 42 -8.77 -1.77 -3.06
CA ASP A 42 -8.24 -0.90 -4.10
C ASP A 42 -9.29 -0.75 -5.20
N GLY A 43 -9.40 0.48 -5.69
CA GLY A 43 -10.17 0.85 -6.87
C GLY A 43 -9.25 1.28 -7.99
N ASP A 44 -9.85 1.49 -9.16
CA ASP A 44 -9.16 2.03 -10.33
C ASP A 44 -9.59 3.47 -10.55
N PHE A 45 -8.62 4.38 -10.60
CA PHE A 45 -8.82 5.76 -10.98
C PHE A 45 -8.05 6.03 -12.27
N HIS A 46 -8.73 5.86 -13.41
CA HIS A 46 -8.19 6.04 -14.76
C HIS A 46 -6.86 5.28 -14.99
N GLY A 47 -6.82 4.00 -14.65
CA GLY A 47 -5.64 3.14 -14.80
C GLY A 47 -4.66 3.20 -13.63
N TYR A 48 -4.94 3.98 -12.58
CA TYR A 48 -4.17 3.99 -11.35
C TYR A 48 -4.90 3.23 -10.25
N GLN A 49 -4.21 2.24 -9.68
CA GLN A 49 -4.65 1.57 -8.46
C GLN A 49 -4.60 2.56 -7.29
N VAL A 50 -5.74 2.80 -6.65
CA VAL A 50 -5.87 3.75 -5.54
C VAL A 50 -6.68 3.16 -4.39
N ARG A 51 -6.45 3.62 -3.17
CA ARG A 51 -7.20 3.15 -1.99
C ARG A 51 -8.64 3.63 -2.02
N VAL A 52 -9.56 2.74 -1.70
CA VAL A 52 -11.01 3.01 -1.61
C VAL A 52 -11.60 2.42 -0.32
N PRO A 53 -12.74 2.94 0.18
CA PRO A 53 -13.36 2.41 1.40
C PRO A 53 -14.01 1.04 1.20
N ASN A 54 -14.41 0.68 -0.03
CA ASN A 54 -15.02 -0.60 -0.39
C ASN A 54 -15.03 -0.80 -1.93
N TYR A 55 -15.36 -2.01 -2.38
CA TYR A 55 -15.40 -2.37 -3.81
C TYR A 55 -16.48 -1.67 -4.65
N GLN A 56 -17.48 -1.04 -4.01
CA GLN A 56 -18.57 -0.32 -4.70
C GLN A 56 -18.33 1.19 -4.72
N TYR A 57 -17.12 1.63 -4.37
CA TYR A 57 -16.81 3.05 -4.33
C TYR A 57 -16.72 3.63 -5.73
N GLU A 58 -17.55 4.64 -6.00
CA GLU A 58 -17.55 5.40 -7.24
C GLU A 58 -16.89 6.77 -7.02
N PHE A 59 -16.01 7.16 -7.93
CA PHE A 59 -15.40 8.49 -7.91
C PHE A 59 -16.41 9.55 -8.37
N ARG A 60 -16.34 10.74 -7.77
CA ARG A 60 -17.26 11.84 -8.10
C ARG A 60 -16.54 12.80 -9.04
N GLU A 61 -16.88 12.76 -10.32
CA GLU A 61 -16.26 13.59 -11.35
C GLU A 61 -16.71 15.06 -11.30
N ASP A 62 -17.87 15.33 -10.70
CA ASP A 62 -18.53 16.64 -10.67
C ASP A 62 -17.97 17.60 -9.62
N ILE A 63 -17.16 17.11 -8.68
CA ILE A 63 -16.61 17.90 -7.59
C ILE A 63 -15.10 18.16 -7.74
N PRO A 64 -14.59 19.22 -7.09
CA PRO A 64 -13.15 19.48 -7.07
C PRO A 64 -12.38 18.26 -6.54
N THR A 65 -11.40 17.80 -7.31
CA THR A 65 -10.53 16.68 -6.96
C THR A 65 -9.14 17.20 -6.59
N VAL A 66 -8.57 16.66 -5.53
CA VAL A 66 -7.19 16.86 -5.11
C VAL A 66 -6.44 15.55 -5.28
N LEU A 67 -5.37 15.58 -6.06
CA LEU A 67 -4.52 14.41 -6.26
C LEU A 67 -3.30 14.50 -5.35
N ILE A 68 -2.97 13.38 -4.71
CA ILE A 68 -1.77 13.25 -3.89
C ILE A 68 -0.89 12.18 -4.51
N PHE A 69 0.34 12.53 -4.87
CA PHE A 69 1.33 11.60 -5.39
C PHE A 69 2.38 11.31 -4.32
N GLY A 70 2.65 10.04 -4.06
CA GLY A 70 3.65 9.63 -3.09
C GLY A 70 3.97 8.14 -3.11
N ASP A 71 4.46 7.63 -1.99
CA ASP A 71 4.84 6.23 -1.79
C ASP A 71 3.80 5.46 -0.95
N SER A 72 4.23 4.38 -0.31
CA SER A 72 3.41 3.55 0.59
C SER A 72 2.69 4.34 1.70
N ILE A 73 3.20 5.50 2.13
CA ILE A 73 2.54 6.37 3.11
C ILE A 73 1.29 7.00 2.50
N THR A 74 1.39 7.53 1.27
CA THR A 74 0.23 8.02 0.52
C THR A 74 -0.72 6.86 0.20
N GLY A 75 -0.19 5.66 -0.05
CA GLY A 75 -0.97 4.43 -0.23
C GLY A 75 -1.64 3.90 1.05
N GLY A 76 -1.40 4.50 2.22
CA GLY A 76 -2.02 4.06 3.48
C GLY A 76 -1.67 2.63 3.86
N TYR A 77 -0.47 2.15 3.50
CA TYR A 77 -0.06 0.76 3.75
C TYR A 77 -0.12 0.45 5.24
N GLY A 78 -0.77 -0.65 5.60
CA GLY A 78 -0.89 -1.06 7.00
C GLY A 78 -1.89 -0.27 7.84
N THR A 79 -2.72 0.56 7.22
CA THR A 79 -3.66 1.45 7.92
C THR A 79 -5.08 1.26 7.40
N ALA A 80 -6.08 1.45 8.27
CA ALA A 80 -7.49 1.52 7.87
C ALA A 80 -7.72 2.69 6.92
N TYR A 81 -8.65 2.54 5.97
CA TYR A 81 -8.93 3.58 4.99
C TYR A 81 -9.29 4.92 5.67
N GLU A 82 -10.11 4.86 6.72
CA GLU A 82 -10.54 5.99 7.53
C GLU A 82 -9.39 6.63 8.30
N ASP A 83 -8.33 5.85 8.56
CA ASP A 83 -7.17 6.29 9.32
C ASP A 83 -6.06 6.93 8.47
N ILE A 84 -6.14 6.80 7.15
CA ILE A 84 -5.18 7.42 6.24
C ILE A 84 -5.22 8.95 6.40
N TRP A 85 -4.04 9.58 6.48
CA TRP A 85 -3.92 11.00 6.82
C TRP A 85 -4.74 11.91 5.89
N TRP A 86 -4.74 11.62 4.59
CA TRP A 86 -5.46 12.41 3.61
C TRP A 86 -6.97 12.17 3.68
N ARG A 87 -7.40 10.98 4.13
CA ARG A 87 -8.82 10.71 4.38
C ARG A 87 -9.33 11.49 5.60
N LYS A 88 -8.51 11.58 6.65
CA LYS A 88 -8.79 12.45 7.82
C LYS A 88 -8.89 13.92 7.39
N LEU A 89 -7.99 14.37 6.52
CA LEU A 89 -8.02 15.72 5.96
C LEU A 89 -9.30 15.99 5.16
N GLU A 90 -9.68 15.09 4.25
CA GLU A 90 -10.91 15.20 3.47
C GLU A 90 -12.14 15.31 4.37
N ASN A 91 -12.25 14.43 5.37
CA ASN A 91 -13.34 14.47 6.35
C ASN A 91 -13.38 15.80 7.13
N PHE A 92 -12.22 16.30 7.56
CA PHE A 92 -12.12 17.57 8.26
C PHE A 92 -12.54 18.76 7.40
N LEU A 93 -12.13 18.78 6.13
CA LEU A 93 -12.53 19.82 5.16
C LEU A 93 -14.03 19.77 4.88
N ARG A 94 -14.61 18.58 4.75
CA ARG A 94 -16.05 18.40 4.58
C ARG A 94 -16.85 18.94 5.76
N ILE A 95 -16.40 18.70 7.00
CA ILE A 95 -17.01 19.27 8.22
C ILE A 95 -16.98 20.80 8.20
N LYS A 96 -15.93 21.39 7.60
CA LYS A 96 -15.81 22.85 7.42
C LYS A 96 -16.59 23.41 6.23
N GLY A 97 -17.40 22.60 5.55
CA GLY A 97 -18.19 23.02 4.39
C GLY A 97 -17.41 23.08 3.07
N VAL A 98 -16.22 22.48 3.00
CA VAL A 98 -15.46 22.34 1.76
C VAL A 98 -15.71 20.95 1.20
N ASP A 99 -16.53 20.86 0.15
CA ASP A 99 -16.76 19.60 -0.56
C ASP A 99 -15.71 19.40 -1.66
N LEU A 100 -14.85 18.41 -1.48
CA LEU A 100 -13.84 17.98 -2.44
C LEU A 100 -13.56 16.49 -2.24
N GLN A 101 -12.94 15.87 -3.25
CA GLN A 101 -12.47 14.50 -3.21
C GLN A 101 -10.94 14.51 -3.14
N ILE A 102 -10.36 13.63 -2.33
CA ILE A 102 -8.92 13.43 -2.31
C ILE A 102 -8.60 12.02 -2.80
N ILE A 103 -7.67 11.91 -3.74
CA ILE A 103 -7.24 10.64 -4.33
C ILE A 103 -5.72 10.51 -4.16
N GLY A 104 -5.31 9.47 -3.43
CA GLY A 104 -3.90 9.11 -3.27
C GLY A 104 -3.44 8.17 -4.38
N ILE A 105 -2.57 8.65 -5.26
CA ILE A 105 -1.88 7.87 -6.28
C ILE A 105 -0.50 7.51 -5.73
N ALA A 106 -0.31 6.23 -5.43
CA ALA A 106 0.85 5.74 -4.72
C ALA A 106 1.32 4.39 -5.25
N GLY A 107 2.61 4.13 -5.12
CA GLY A 107 3.25 2.87 -5.46
C GLY A 107 4.36 2.55 -4.47
N TYR A 108 4.56 1.27 -4.17
CA TYR A 108 5.62 0.84 -3.27
C TYR A 108 6.99 1.16 -3.90
N GLY A 109 7.82 1.93 -3.19
CA GLY A 109 9.11 2.35 -3.72
C GLY A 109 9.05 3.54 -4.69
N ASN A 110 7.90 4.19 -4.86
CA ASN A 110 7.80 5.36 -5.73
C ASN A 110 8.70 6.51 -5.23
N ASN A 111 9.35 7.16 -6.18
CA ASN A 111 10.11 8.39 -5.98
C ASN A 111 9.56 9.55 -6.83
N THR A 112 10.26 10.68 -6.82
CA THR A 112 9.87 11.92 -7.49
C THR A 112 9.77 11.74 -9.00
N ALA A 113 10.62 10.91 -9.61
CA ALA A 113 10.56 10.65 -11.04
C ALA A 113 9.30 9.85 -11.42
N ASP A 114 8.89 8.91 -10.58
CA ASP A 114 7.64 8.16 -10.75
C ASP A 114 6.42 9.07 -10.62
N ALA A 115 6.42 9.93 -9.60
CA ALA A 115 5.36 10.90 -9.39
C ALA A 115 5.26 11.88 -10.57
N LEU A 116 6.38 12.36 -11.12
CA LEU A 116 6.36 13.25 -12.28
C LEU A 116 5.74 12.60 -13.52
N ARG A 117 6.01 11.31 -13.75
CA ARG A 117 5.38 10.55 -14.85
C ARG A 117 3.88 10.43 -14.65
N ALA A 118 3.45 10.09 -13.43
CA ALA A 118 2.04 9.96 -13.11
C ALA A 118 1.29 11.31 -13.21
N ILE A 119 1.90 12.41 -12.73
CA ILE A 119 1.32 13.76 -12.85
C ILE A 119 1.06 14.12 -14.31
N LYS A 120 2.01 13.86 -15.23
CA LYS A 120 1.85 14.15 -16.66
C LYS A 120 0.69 13.36 -17.26
N ALA A 121 0.65 12.05 -17.02
CA ALA A 121 -0.41 11.19 -17.51
C ALA A 121 -1.79 11.61 -16.99
N VAL A 122 -1.90 12.00 -15.71
CA VAL A 122 -3.18 12.47 -15.16
C VAL A 122 -3.58 13.86 -15.69
N GLN A 123 -2.63 14.75 -15.97
CA GLN A 123 -2.94 16.02 -16.66
C GLN A 123 -3.50 15.79 -18.06
N GLU A 124 -2.93 14.84 -18.79
CA GLU A 124 -3.44 14.43 -20.10
C GLU A 124 -4.87 13.86 -19.99
N LEU A 125 -5.13 13.00 -19.01
CA LEU A 125 -6.46 12.42 -18.76
C LEU A 125 -7.50 13.46 -18.33
N SER A 126 -7.16 14.38 -17.42
CA SER A 126 -8.08 15.46 -17.00
C SER A 126 -8.51 16.35 -18.15
N SER A 127 -7.65 16.53 -19.14
CA SER A 127 -7.96 17.29 -20.36
C SER A 127 -8.98 16.58 -21.26
N VAL A 128 -9.07 15.26 -21.18
CA VAL A 128 -9.92 14.41 -22.04
C VAL A 128 -11.23 14.03 -21.36
N GLU A 129 -11.20 13.71 -20.07
CA GLU A 129 -12.32 13.12 -19.34
C GLU A 129 -13.07 14.13 -18.45
N GLY A 130 -12.71 15.41 -18.47
CA GLY A 130 -13.47 16.47 -17.80
C GLY A 130 -13.35 16.48 -16.26
N ILE A 131 -12.40 15.72 -15.70
CA ILE A 131 -12.14 15.68 -14.26
C ILE A 131 -11.70 17.06 -13.76
N LYS A 132 -12.39 17.57 -12.74
CA LYS A 132 -12.08 18.88 -12.14
C LYS A 132 -10.94 18.80 -11.14
N ILE A 133 -9.70 18.69 -11.63
CA ILE A 133 -8.51 18.74 -10.77
C ILE A 133 -8.31 20.16 -10.23
N SER A 134 -8.48 20.33 -8.92
CA SER A 134 -8.30 21.61 -8.22
C SER A 134 -6.89 21.80 -7.67
N LYS A 135 -6.23 20.70 -7.28
CA LYS A 135 -4.89 20.73 -6.71
C LYS A 135 -4.16 19.41 -6.92
N ILE A 136 -2.84 19.52 -7.05
CA ILE A 136 -1.91 18.40 -6.99
C ILE A 136 -0.99 18.63 -5.80
N ILE A 137 -0.83 17.60 -4.98
CA ILE A 137 0.06 17.58 -3.82
C ILE A 137 1.09 16.48 -4.08
N TYR A 138 2.36 16.82 -3.95
CA TYR A 138 3.42 15.83 -3.91
C TYR A 138 3.84 15.60 -2.46
N GLN A 139 3.83 14.34 -2.03
CA GLN A 139 4.37 13.94 -0.74
C GLN A 139 5.82 13.49 -0.94
N PHE A 140 6.75 14.28 -0.42
CA PHE A 140 8.17 13.94 -0.43
C PHE A 140 8.40 12.71 0.47
N ASN A 141 9.13 11.74 -0.04
CA ASN A 141 9.25 10.39 0.49
C ASN A 141 10.68 10.06 0.87
N PHE A 142 10.83 9.00 1.66
CA PHE A 142 12.15 8.45 1.96
C PHE A 142 12.87 7.95 0.69
N ASN A 143 12.11 7.38 -0.26
CA ASN A 143 12.63 6.89 -1.55
C ASN A 143 13.14 8.01 -2.46
N ASP A 144 12.87 9.28 -2.16
CA ASP A 144 13.43 10.43 -2.89
C ASP A 144 14.88 10.72 -2.49
N ILE A 145 15.25 10.33 -1.28
CA ILE A 145 16.57 10.57 -0.70
C ILE A 145 17.50 9.41 -1.04
N LEU A 146 16.96 8.20 -1.14
CA LEU A 146 17.73 7.01 -1.46
C LEU A 146 17.87 6.83 -2.98
N PRO A 147 19.02 6.33 -3.47
CA PRO A 147 19.25 6.11 -4.90
C PRO A 147 18.51 4.87 -5.44
N PHE A 148 17.58 4.29 -4.67
CA PHE A 148 16.87 3.07 -5.02
C PHE A 148 15.47 3.42 -5.53
N SER A 149 15.23 3.11 -6.79
CA SER A 149 13.91 3.13 -7.41
C SER A 149 13.14 1.84 -7.12
N SER A 150 11.83 1.84 -7.38
CA SER A 150 11.00 0.63 -7.42
C SER A 150 11.63 -0.46 -8.30
N SER A 151 12.24 -0.11 -9.44
CA SER A 151 12.96 -1.04 -10.30
C SER A 151 14.21 -1.69 -9.67
N ASP A 152 14.89 -1.00 -8.76
CA ASP A 152 16.07 -1.56 -8.06
C ASP A 152 15.66 -2.59 -7.00
N LEU A 153 14.48 -2.40 -6.39
CA LEU A 153 13.87 -3.37 -5.48
C LEU A 153 13.39 -4.62 -6.23
N GLU A 154 12.88 -4.47 -7.45
CA GLU A 154 12.49 -5.61 -8.30
C GLU A 154 13.72 -6.40 -8.79
N ALA A 155 14.82 -5.72 -9.12
CA ALA A 155 16.05 -6.37 -9.57
C ALA A 155 16.73 -7.22 -8.47
N THR A 156 16.59 -6.83 -7.20
CA THR A 156 17.14 -7.58 -6.05
C THR A 156 16.31 -8.82 -5.66
N ALA A 157 15.09 -8.96 -6.19
CA ALA A 157 14.23 -10.14 -5.97
C ALA A 157 14.70 -11.41 -6.71
N LEU A 158 15.74 -11.33 -7.55
CA LEU A 158 16.30 -12.44 -8.35
C LEU A 158 16.99 -13.54 -7.53
N VAL A 159 17.13 -13.39 -6.20
CA VAL A 159 17.67 -14.44 -5.31
C VAL A 159 16.60 -15.45 -4.86
N ASN A 160 15.37 -15.36 -5.41
CA ASN A 160 14.29 -16.30 -5.14
C ASN A 160 14.45 -17.61 -5.92
N THR A 161 15.21 -18.55 -5.35
CA THR A 161 15.25 -19.93 -5.85
C THR A 161 13.85 -20.56 -5.87
N ASP A 162 13.61 -21.49 -6.80
CA ASP A 162 12.33 -22.22 -6.91
C ASP A 162 11.93 -22.93 -5.61
N LEU A 163 12.93 -23.35 -4.83
CA LEU A 163 12.75 -23.96 -3.53
C LEU A 163 12.17 -22.95 -2.52
N PHE A 164 12.75 -21.75 -2.45
CA PHE A 164 12.25 -20.68 -1.60
C PHE A 164 10.83 -20.28 -2.01
N ARG A 165 10.56 -20.17 -3.31
CA ARG A 165 9.22 -19.88 -3.82
C ARG A 165 8.18 -20.95 -3.43
N LYS A 166 8.53 -22.24 -3.57
CA LYS A 166 7.66 -23.36 -3.18
C LYS A 166 7.44 -23.40 -1.67
N PHE A 167 8.50 -23.21 -0.88
CA PHE A 167 8.42 -23.15 0.57
C PHE A 167 7.58 -21.96 1.03
N SER A 168 7.78 -20.77 0.47
CA SER A 168 6.99 -19.58 0.80
C SER A 168 5.52 -19.73 0.43
N LYS A 169 5.18 -20.36 -0.71
CA LYS A 169 3.79 -20.69 -1.05
C LYS A 169 3.16 -21.70 -0.10
N TRP A 170 3.90 -22.75 0.27
CA TRP A 170 3.44 -23.75 1.24
C TRP A 170 3.26 -23.15 2.63
N ARG A 171 4.25 -22.35 3.09
CA ARG A 171 4.20 -21.58 4.34
C ARG A 171 3.00 -20.65 4.34
N SER A 172 2.77 -19.89 3.29
CA SER A 172 1.59 -19.01 3.20
C SER A 172 0.27 -19.79 3.25
N LYS A 173 0.19 -20.93 2.56
CA LYS A 173 -1.03 -21.74 2.53
C LYS A 173 -1.36 -22.44 3.85
N HIS A 174 -0.34 -22.80 4.64
CA HIS A 174 -0.51 -23.71 5.80
C HIS A 174 -0.08 -23.12 7.13
N LEU A 175 0.79 -22.11 7.11
CA LEU A 175 1.44 -21.50 8.27
C LEU A 175 1.13 -20.00 8.40
N ASP A 176 0.73 -19.29 7.33
CA ASP A 176 0.14 -17.95 7.46
C ASP A 176 -1.32 -18.06 7.95
N LYS A 177 -1.45 -18.41 9.23
CA LYS A 177 -2.53 -17.87 10.06
C LYS A 177 -1.89 -16.77 10.92
N SER A 178 -1.71 -15.61 10.27
CA SER A 178 -1.04 -14.37 10.70
C SER A 178 0.42 -14.49 11.15
N VAL A 179 1.27 -13.64 10.55
CA VAL A 179 2.36 -12.94 11.25
C VAL A 179 1.83 -11.57 11.63
#